data_AF-A0A849H0U8-F1
#
_entry.id   AF-A0A849H0U8-F1
#
_cell.length_a   1.000
_cell.length_b   1.000
_cell.length_c   1.000
_cell.angle_alpha   90.00
_cell.angle_beta   90.00
_cell.angle_gamma   90.00
#
_symmetry.space_group_name_H-M   'P 1'
#
loop_
_entity.id
_entity.type
_entity.pdbx_description
1 polymer ?
#
loop_
_entity_poly.entity_id
_entity_poly.type
_entity_poly.pdbx_seq_one_letter_code
_entity_poly.pdbx_strand_id
1 'polypeptide(L)'
;IEVCRSAEDAYRAGDAPLNAVEGFIRQIIGWREYMRGIWYHHGPDYERKNGLNHQRKLPDFFWTGDTDMRCIAKTVEQTRDEAYAHHIQRLMVTGNFALLAGIDPSEVHDWYMAVYADAYGWVMAGNVIGMSQFADGGIVASKPYVSSGNYINKMSDYCGDCAYSVTTKTGKGACPFNLLYWAFLHRHRKTFENNPRMGQMYSTWDRMNDDKKQTILEEAEDWLNRMGDGDRV
;
A
#
# COMPACT_ATOMS: atom_id res chain seq x y z
N ILE A 1 -24.37 9.15 -11.75
CA ILE A 1 -25.25 8.57 -10.71
C ILE A 1 -26.00 7.33 -11.19
N GLU A 2 -26.22 7.16 -12.50
CA GLU A 2 -26.89 5.98 -13.10
C GLU A 2 -26.40 4.64 -12.53
N VAL A 3 -25.09 4.42 -12.51
CA VAL A 3 -24.48 3.19 -11.96
C VAL A 3 -24.90 2.89 -10.51
N CYS A 4 -24.99 3.92 -9.65
CA CYS A 4 -25.44 3.75 -8.27
C CYS A 4 -26.93 3.44 -8.18
N ARG A 5 -27.75 4.04 -9.06
CA ARG A 5 -29.19 3.78 -9.11
C ARG A 5 -29.46 2.35 -9.58
N SER A 6 -28.74 1.86 -10.59
CA SER A 6 -28.84 0.47 -11.03
C SER A 6 -28.49 -0.53 -9.92
N ALA A 7 -27.47 -0.24 -9.11
CA ALA A 7 -27.13 -1.07 -7.96
C ALA A 7 -28.23 -1.02 -6.87
N GLU A 8 -28.81 0.16 -6.61
CA GLU A 8 -29.94 0.33 -5.70
C GLU A 8 -31.19 -0.45 -6.17
N ASP A 9 -31.50 -0.41 -7.46
CA ASP A 9 -32.63 -1.13 -8.04
C ASP A 9 -32.48 -2.65 -7.86
N ALA A 10 -31.27 -3.20 -8.06
CA ALA A 10 -30.98 -4.61 -7.80
C ALA A 10 -31.18 -4.99 -6.32
N TYR A 11 -30.84 -4.11 -5.37
CA TYR A 11 -31.17 -4.33 -3.96
C TYR A 11 -32.68 -4.33 -3.72
N ARG A 12 -33.41 -3.37 -4.29
CA ARG A 12 -34.88 -3.26 -4.14
C ARG A 12 -35.62 -4.44 -4.75
N ALA A 13 -35.08 -5.05 -5.80
CA ALA A 13 -35.59 -6.28 -6.42
C ALA A 13 -35.27 -7.55 -5.61
N GLY A 14 -34.36 -7.48 -4.63
CA GLY A 14 -33.93 -8.63 -3.83
C GLY A 14 -32.78 -9.45 -4.45
N ASP A 15 -32.15 -8.96 -5.52
CA ASP A 15 -31.10 -9.67 -6.26
C ASP A 15 -29.71 -9.55 -5.60
N ALA A 16 -29.53 -8.59 -4.70
CA ALA A 16 -28.27 -8.37 -4.00
C ALA A 16 -28.48 -7.96 -2.54
N PRO A 17 -27.64 -8.41 -1.59
CA PRO A 17 -27.76 -8.03 -0.20
C PRO A 17 -27.31 -6.58 0.03
N LEU A 18 -27.89 -5.93 1.06
CA LEU A 18 -27.64 -4.51 1.36
C LEU A 18 -26.16 -4.17 1.51
N ASN A 19 -25.37 -5.04 2.15
CA ASN A 19 -23.95 -4.79 2.39
C ASN A 19 -23.14 -4.73 1.07
N ALA A 20 -23.54 -5.47 0.05
CA ALA A 20 -22.89 -5.44 -1.26
C ALA A 20 -23.23 -4.14 -2.01
N VAL A 21 -24.52 -3.78 -2.03
CA VAL A 21 -25.00 -2.59 -2.75
C VAL A 21 -24.54 -1.30 -2.08
N GLU A 22 -24.65 -1.19 -0.76
CA GLU A 22 -24.12 -0.03 -0.01
C GLU A 22 -22.61 0.08 -0.21
N GLY A 23 -21.89 -1.03 -0.08
CA GLY A 23 -20.43 -1.06 -0.23
C GLY A 23 -19.98 -0.57 -1.60
N PHE A 24 -20.66 -1.02 -2.67
CA PHE A 24 -20.42 -0.59 -4.03
C PHE A 24 -20.72 0.90 -4.23
N ILE A 25 -21.93 1.36 -3.85
CA ILE A 25 -22.34 2.76 -3.98
C ILE A 25 -21.38 3.69 -3.23
N ARG A 26 -20.94 3.30 -2.03
CA ARG A 26 -19.99 4.07 -1.21
C ARG A 26 -18.63 4.28 -1.87
N GLN A 27 -18.19 3.38 -2.76
CA GLN A 27 -16.95 3.63 -3.52
C GLN A 27 -17.13 4.76 -4.53
N ILE A 28 -18.33 4.93 -5.07
CA ILE A 28 -18.63 5.91 -6.12
C ILE A 28 -19.01 7.26 -5.51
N ILE A 29 -20.11 7.34 -4.75
CA ILE A 29 -20.58 8.62 -4.22
C ILE A 29 -19.85 9.05 -2.93
N GLY A 30 -19.12 8.12 -2.31
CA GLY A 30 -18.20 8.41 -1.21
C GLY A 30 -16.80 8.66 -1.75
N TRP A 31 -16.01 7.61 -1.93
CA TRP A 31 -14.58 7.74 -2.20
C TRP A 31 -14.25 8.49 -3.50
N ARG A 32 -14.87 8.15 -4.63
CA ARG A 32 -14.55 8.82 -5.91
C ARG A 32 -14.88 10.32 -5.88
N GLU A 33 -16.03 10.71 -5.33
CA GLU A 33 -16.37 12.12 -5.17
C GLU A 33 -15.48 12.82 -4.12
N TYR A 34 -15.14 12.14 -3.03
CA TYR A 34 -14.24 12.67 -2.00
C TYR A 34 -12.84 12.95 -2.55
N MET A 35 -12.25 12.01 -3.32
CA MET A 35 -10.93 12.18 -3.94
C MET A 35 -10.91 13.37 -4.91
N ARG A 36 -11.99 13.52 -5.70
CA ARG A 36 -12.17 14.68 -6.55
C ARG A 36 -12.16 15.98 -5.75
N GLY A 37 -12.89 16.02 -4.63
CA GLY A 37 -12.92 17.17 -3.72
C GLY A 37 -11.53 17.52 -3.16
N ILE A 38 -10.77 16.51 -2.72
CA ILE A 38 -9.41 16.67 -2.19
C ILE A 38 -8.50 17.31 -3.25
N TRP A 39 -8.51 16.80 -4.47
CA TRP A 39 -7.66 17.29 -5.54
C TRP A 39 -7.93 18.78 -5.87
N TYR A 40 -9.20 19.16 -6.02
CA TYR A 40 -9.55 20.57 -6.27
C TYR A 40 -9.24 21.48 -5.07
N HIS A 41 -9.44 21.00 -3.84
CA HIS A 41 -9.24 21.82 -2.65
C HIS A 41 -7.76 22.10 -2.37
N HIS A 42 -6.88 21.12 -2.59
CA HIS A 42 -5.45 21.26 -2.31
C HIS A 42 -4.60 21.73 -3.49
N GLY A 43 -5.16 21.71 -4.71
CA GLY A 43 -4.51 22.27 -5.89
C GLY A 43 -3.29 21.47 -6.38
N PRO A 44 -2.53 22.04 -7.33
CA PRO A 44 -1.50 21.31 -8.07
C PRO A 44 -0.30 20.86 -7.22
N ASP A 45 -0.04 21.53 -6.09
CA ASP A 45 1.07 21.17 -5.20
C ASP A 45 0.79 19.93 -4.35
N TYR A 46 -0.45 19.43 -4.33
CA TYR A 46 -0.81 18.23 -3.56
C TYR A 46 -0.03 17.00 -4.05
N GLU A 47 0.19 16.86 -5.35
CA GLU A 47 0.92 15.74 -5.96
C GLU A 47 2.40 15.71 -5.54
N ARG A 48 2.95 16.82 -5.03
CA ARG A 48 4.35 16.96 -4.62
C ARG A 48 4.59 16.72 -3.13
N LYS A 49 3.54 16.35 -2.37
CA LYS A 49 3.69 16.14 -0.93
C LYS A 49 4.55 14.92 -0.64
N ASN A 50 5.48 15.10 0.31
CA ASN A 50 6.37 14.06 0.80
C ASN A 50 6.58 14.21 2.31
N GLY A 51 5.49 14.16 3.08
CA GLY A 51 5.50 14.41 4.53
C GLY A 51 6.32 13.42 5.36
N LEU A 52 6.65 12.25 4.81
CA LEU A 52 7.51 11.24 5.44
C LEU A 52 8.96 11.28 4.95
N ASN A 53 9.29 12.21 4.04
CA ASN A 53 10.62 12.41 3.46
C ASN A 53 11.23 11.11 2.88
N HIS A 54 10.46 10.40 2.05
CA HIS A 54 10.91 9.20 1.34
C HIS A 54 11.64 9.58 0.05
N GLN A 55 12.73 8.87 -0.28
CA GLN A 55 13.69 9.30 -1.32
C GLN A 55 14.21 8.14 -2.19
N ARG A 56 13.81 6.89 -1.92
CA ARG A 56 14.26 5.76 -2.75
C ARG A 56 13.53 5.80 -4.09
N LYS A 57 14.25 5.45 -5.16
CA LYS A 57 13.66 5.29 -6.50
C LYS A 57 12.72 4.09 -6.55
N LEU A 58 11.75 4.12 -7.46
CA LEU A 58 10.91 2.95 -7.69
C LEU A 58 11.76 1.80 -8.25
N PRO A 59 11.71 0.60 -7.65
CA PRO A 59 12.52 -0.51 -8.12
C PRO A 59 11.99 -1.09 -9.44
N ASP A 60 12.89 -1.56 -10.30
CA ASP A 60 12.61 -1.98 -11.68
C ASP A 60 11.53 -3.06 -11.79
N PHE A 61 11.37 -3.92 -10.77
CA PHE A 61 10.35 -4.96 -10.77
C PHE A 61 8.90 -4.43 -10.76
N PHE A 62 8.68 -3.13 -10.51
CA PHE A 62 7.37 -2.50 -10.74
C PHE A 62 7.03 -2.40 -12.24
N TRP A 63 8.04 -2.40 -13.11
CA TRP A 63 7.86 -2.36 -14.57
C TRP A 63 7.97 -3.75 -15.20
N THR A 64 8.83 -4.62 -14.65
CA THR A 64 9.09 -5.95 -15.25
C THR A 64 8.27 -7.08 -14.62
N GLY A 65 7.94 -6.98 -13.34
CA GLY A 65 7.41 -8.08 -12.54
C GLY A 65 8.47 -9.08 -12.07
N ASP A 66 9.75 -8.84 -12.36
CA ASP A 66 10.85 -9.75 -12.02
C ASP A 66 11.29 -9.61 -10.56
N THR A 67 10.50 -10.21 -9.67
CA THR A 67 10.77 -10.28 -8.22
C THR A 67 10.40 -11.65 -7.67
N ASP A 68 11.07 -12.05 -6.58
CA ASP A 68 10.77 -13.28 -5.85
C ASP A 68 9.58 -13.10 -4.87
N MET A 69 9.11 -11.85 -4.68
CA MET A 69 7.87 -11.54 -3.99
C MET A 69 6.65 -11.85 -4.87
N ARG A 70 6.12 -13.07 -4.77
CA ARG A 70 5.00 -13.53 -5.61
C ARG A 70 3.79 -12.59 -5.64
N CYS A 71 3.42 -11.97 -4.52
CA CYS A 71 2.30 -11.02 -4.47
C CYS A 71 2.54 -9.79 -5.36
N ILE A 72 3.76 -9.25 -5.35
CA ILE A 72 4.16 -8.14 -6.22
C ILE A 72 4.22 -8.61 -7.67
N ALA A 73 4.92 -9.72 -7.93
CA ALA A 73 5.06 -10.28 -9.29
C ALA A 73 3.68 -10.47 -9.96
N LYS A 74 2.73 -11.11 -9.27
CA LYS A 74 1.37 -11.33 -9.82
C LYS A 74 0.56 -10.05 -9.98
N THR A 75 0.72 -9.09 -9.08
CA THR A 75 0.02 -7.80 -9.21
C THR A 75 0.57 -6.99 -10.39
N VAL A 76 1.89 -6.97 -10.58
CA VAL A 76 2.55 -6.27 -11.69
C VAL A 76 2.29 -6.98 -13.01
N GLU A 77 2.32 -8.31 -13.05
CA GLU A 77 1.96 -9.11 -14.23
C GLU A 77 0.53 -8.80 -14.70
N GLN A 78 -0.45 -8.84 -13.79
CA GLN A 78 -1.84 -8.48 -14.13
C GLN A 78 -1.94 -7.02 -14.60
N THR A 79 -1.24 -6.11 -13.93
CA THR A 79 -1.22 -4.69 -14.31
C THR A 79 -0.67 -4.49 -15.72
N ARG A 80 0.41 -5.19 -16.07
CA ARG A 80 1.02 -5.15 -17.40
C ARG A 80 0.08 -5.71 -18.48
N ASP A 81 -0.55 -6.84 -18.20
CA ASP A 81 -1.33 -7.58 -19.21
C ASP A 81 -2.74 -7.00 -19.39
N GLU A 82 -3.32 -6.41 -18.34
CA GLU A 82 -4.72 -5.96 -18.32
C GLU A 82 -4.89 -4.44 -18.14
N ALA A 83 -3.81 -3.69 -17.86
CA ALA A 83 -3.86 -2.29 -17.42
C ALA A 83 -4.80 -2.09 -16.20
N TYR A 84 -4.93 -3.13 -15.38
CA TYR A 84 -5.86 -3.21 -14.27
C TYR A 84 -5.30 -4.02 -13.10
N ALA A 85 -5.57 -3.52 -11.90
CA ALA A 85 -5.54 -4.27 -10.66
C ALA A 85 -6.68 -3.75 -9.78
N HIS A 86 -7.30 -4.60 -8.97
CA HIS A 86 -8.39 -4.15 -8.12
C HIS A 86 -7.88 -3.37 -6.91
N HIS A 87 -8.76 -2.65 -6.22
CA HIS A 87 -8.38 -1.68 -5.17
C HIS A 87 -7.43 -2.25 -4.10
N ILE A 88 -7.66 -3.47 -3.59
CA ILE A 88 -6.81 -4.00 -2.50
C ILE A 88 -5.42 -4.47 -2.96
N GLN A 89 -5.23 -4.82 -4.24
CA GLN A 89 -3.90 -5.04 -4.81
C GLN A 89 -3.14 -3.71 -4.86
N ARG A 90 -3.79 -2.68 -5.41
CA ARG A 90 -3.25 -1.32 -5.48
C ARG A 90 -2.85 -0.79 -4.09
N LEU A 91 -3.71 -0.95 -3.09
CA LEU A 91 -3.46 -0.39 -1.76
C LEU A 91 -2.50 -1.26 -0.92
N MET A 92 -2.79 -2.56 -0.80
CA MET A 92 -2.15 -3.40 0.22
C MET A 92 -1.02 -4.29 -0.30
N VAL A 93 -0.79 -4.33 -1.62
CA VAL A 93 0.33 -5.04 -2.24
C VAL A 93 1.38 -4.03 -2.72
N THR A 94 1.17 -3.38 -3.87
CA THR A 94 2.15 -2.45 -4.45
C THR A 94 2.27 -1.16 -3.64
N GLY A 95 1.15 -0.59 -3.20
CA GLY A 95 1.11 0.64 -2.41
C GLY A 95 1.74 0.48 -1.02
N ASN A 96 1.35 -0.57 -0.30
CA ASN A 96 1.93 -0.95 0.99
C ASN A 96 3.43 -1.20 0.85
N PHE A 97 3.87 -1.96 -0.15
CA PHE A 97 5.31 -2.18 -0.38
C PHE A 97 6.06 -0.86 -0.58
N ALA A 98 5.59 0.01 -1.48
CA ALA A 98 6.26 1.27 -1.77
C ALA A 98 6.40 2.15 -0.51
N LEU A 99 5.33 2.21 0.30
CA LEU A 99 5.31 2.95 1.55
C LEU A 99 6.31 2.39 2.58
N LEU A 100 6.35 1.06 2.72
CA LEU A 100 7.26 0.38 3.62
C LEU A 100 8.73 0.58 3.20
N ALA A 101 9.01 0.39 1.92
CA ALA A 101 10.35 0.55 1.35
C ALA A 101 10.84 2.01 1.36
N GLY A 102 9.95 2.99 1.54
CA GLY A 102 10.32 4.39 1.57
C GLY A 102 10.64 4.94 0.19
N ILE A 103 9.84 4.53 -0.80
CA ILE A 103 9.92 5.02 -2.18
C ILE A 103 9.39 6.45 -2.23
N ASP A 104 10.03 7.32 -3.03
CA ASP A 104 9.56 8.68 -3.26
C ASP A 104 8.09 8.66 -3.75
N PRO A 105 7.16 9.35 -3.09
CA PRO A 105 5.75 9.37 -3.48
C PRO A 105 5.51 9.85 -4.91
N SER A 106 6.39 10.67 -5.48
CA SER A 106 6.32 11.11 -6.88
C SER A 106 6.58 9.96 -7.85
N GLU A 107 7.59 9.13 -7.60
CA GLU A 107 7.88 7.94 -8.39
C GLU A 107 6.72 6.93 -8.34
N VAL A 108 6.11 6.77 -7.15
CA VAL A 108 4.91 5.93 -7.00
C VAL A 108 3.75 6.53 -7.78
N HIS A 109 3.48 7.83 -7.64
CA HIS A 109 2.42 8.51 -8.35
C HIS A 109 2.55 8.35 -9.87
N ASP A 110 3.74 8.56 -10.40
CA ASP A 110 4.00 8.47 -11.84
C ASP A 110 3.78 7.04 -12.36
N TRP A 111 4.17 6.01 -11.60
CA TRP A 111 3.87 4.63 -11.97
C TRP A 111 2.37 4.35 -11.99
N TYR A 112 1.63 4.73 -10.94
CA TYR A 112 0.16 4.54 -10.90
C TYR A 112 -0.54 5.29 -12.03
N MET A 113 -0.03 6.47 -12.40
CA MET A 113 -0.53 7.24 -13.54
C MET A 113 -0.25 6.59 -14.89
N ALA A 114 0.89 5.89 -15.02
CA ALA A 114 1.30 5.26 -16.27
C ALA A 114 0.60 3.92 -16.54
N VAL A 115 0.34 3.12 -15.51
CA VAL A 115 0.03 1.68 -15.70
C VAL A 115 -1.45 1.31 -15.65
N TYR A 116 -2.31 2.14 -15.09
CA TYR A 116 -3.75 1.83 -14.99
C TYR A 116 -4.57 2.61 -16.01
N ALA A 117 -5.43 1.92 -16.75
CA ALA A 117 -6.29 2.54 -17.78
C ALA A 117 -7.32 3.53 -17.21
N ASP A 118 -7.57 3.50 -15.91
CA ASP A 118 -8.46 4.40 -15.18
C ASP A 118 -7.76 5.57 -14.48
N ALA A 119 -6.47 5.79 -14.76
CA ALA A 119 -5.65 6.78 -14.09
C ALA A 119 -5.81 8.20 -14.66
N TYR A 120 -6.26 9.12 -13.80
CA TYR A 120 -6.30 10.56 -14.05
C TYR A 120 -5.89 11.30 -12.77
N GLY A 121 -5.21 12.46 -12.88
CA GLY A 121 -4.67 13.17 -11.73
C GLY A 121 -5.69 13.44 -10.62
N TRP A 122 -6.91 13.85 -10.99
CA TRP A 122 -7.97 14.16 -10.03
C TRP A 122 -8.42 12.99 -9.15
N VAL A 123 -8.23 11.74 -9.60
CA VAL A 123 -8.57 10.54 -8.84
C VAL A 123 -7.32 9.89 -8.24
N MET A 124 -6.19 9.92 -8.95
CA MET A 124 -4.97 9.23 -8.52
C MET A 124 -4.24 9.95 -7.40
N ALA A 125 -4.16 11.28 -7.43
CA ALA A 125 -3.39 12.03 -6.44
C ALA A 125 -3.83 11.72 -5.00
N GLY A 126 -5.14 11.82 -4.71
CA GLY A 126 -5.68 11.53 -3.38
C GLY A 126 -5.51 10.07 -2.96
N ASN A 127 -5.63 9.12 -3.91
CA ASN A 127 -5.44 7.70 -3.63
C ASN A 127 -3.97 7.35 -3.39
N VAL A 128 -3.04 7.87 -4.19
CA VAL A 128 -1.62 7.54 -4.09
C VAL A 128 -0.96 8.35 -2.98
N ILE A 129 -0.96 9.68 -3.07
CA ILE A 129 -0.27 10.56 -2.13
C ILE A 129 -0.90 10.50 -0.74
N GLY A 130 -2.24 10.53 -0.69
CA GLY A 130 -2.98 10.53 0.57
C GLY A 130 -3.17 9.12 1.13
N MET A 131 -4.04 8.33 0.50
CA MET A 131 -4.45 7.03 1.04
C MET A 131 -3.29 6.04 1.11
N SER A 132 -2.56 5.84 0.02
CA SER A 132 -1.57 4.78 -0.08
C SER A 132 -0.24 5.15 0.58
N GLN A 133 0.29 6.34 0.31
CA GLN A 133 1.64 6.72 0.72
C GLN A 133 1.67 7.56 2.01
N PHE A 134 0.50 7.98 2.52
CA PHE A 134 0.40 8.84 3.70
C PHE A 134 1.29 10.09 3.63
N ALA A 135 1.65 10.51 2.41
CA ALA A 135 2.61 11.57 2.16
C ALA A 135 1.98 12.95 2.39
N ASP A 136 0.65 13.01 2.47
CA ASP A 136 -0.10 14.23 2.76
C ASP A 136 -0.24 14.56 4.26
N GLY A 137 0.29 13.71 5.14
CA GLY A 137 0.23 13.90 6.60
C GLY A 137 -1.12 13.53 7.23
N GLY A 138 -1.98 12.83 6.51
CA GLY A 138 -3.25 12.30 7.01
C GLY A 138 -4.47 13.13 6.65
N ILE A 139 -4.43 13.86 5.52
CA ILE A 139 -5.59 14.59 4.99
C ILE A 139 -6.66 13.58 4.55
N VAL A 140 -6.27 12.52 3.83
CA VAL A 140 -7.21 11.50 3.32
C VAL A 140 -7.46 10.38 4.33
N ALA A 141 -6.46 9.98 5.11
CA ALA A 141 -6.53 8.85 6.02
C ALA A 141 -5.97 9.21 7.40
N SER A 142 -6.55 8.66 8.47
CA SER A 142 -6.08 8.92 9.85
C SER A 142 -4.97 7.99 10.34
N LYS A 143 -4.57 6.99 9.54
CA LYS A 143 -3.42 6.13 9.79
C LYS A 143 -2.85 5.62 8.46
N PRO A 144 -1.54 5.33 8.36
CA PRO A 144 -0.97 4.72 7.17
C PRO A 144 -1.52 3.30 6.94
N TYR A 145 -1.81 2.95 5.68
CA TYR A 145 -2.20 1.60 5.27
C TYR A 145 -0.98 0.71 5.06
N VAL A 146 -0.28 0.43 6.16
CA VAL A 146 0.85 -0.50 6.18
C VAL A 146 0.46 -1.83 6.82
N SER A 147 1.02 -2.91 6.30
CA SER A 147 0.85 -4.24 6.89
C SER A 147 2.04 -5.15 6.62
N SER A 148 2.29 -6.08 7.53
CA SER A 148 3.23 -7.17 7.31
C SER A 148 2.66 -8.24 6.38
N GLY A 149 3.46 -9.23 6.02
CA GLY A 149 3.03 -10.34 5.17
C GLY A 149 1.86 -11.13 5.76
N ASN A 150 1.63 -11.07 7.07
CA ASN A 150 0.50 -11.70 7.73
C ASN A 150 -0.87 -11.24 7.17
N TYR A 151 -0.99 -9.97 6.77
CA TYR A 151 -2.21 -9.48 6.13
C TYR A 151 -2.41 -10.11 4.74
N ILE A 152 -1.36 -10.08 3.91
CA ILE A 152 -1.39 -10.63 2.56
C ILE A 152 -1.73 -12.13 2.61
N ASN A 153 -1.10 -12.89 3.51
CA ASN A 153 -1.39 -14.32 3.70
C ASN A 153 -2.84 -14.60 4.14
N LYS A 154 -3.45 -13.70 4.90
CA LYS A 154 -4.85 -13.86 5.33
C LYS A 154 -5.85 -13.55 4.21
N MET A 155 -5.49 -12.65 3.30
CA MET A 155 -6.40 -12.06 2.32
C MET A 155 -6.15 -12.56 0.88
N SER A 156 -5.20 -13.48 0.69
CA SER A 156 -4.83 -14.01 -0.62
C SER A 156 -4.24 -15.41 -0.48
N ASP A 157 -3.99 -16.06 -1.61
CA ASP A 157 -3.30 -17.33 -1.76
C ASP A 157 -1.83 -17.18 -2.22
N TYR A 158 -1.32 -15.96 -2.38
CA TYR A 158 0.04 -15.70 -2.90
C TYR A 158 1.15 -16.36 -2.09
N CYS A 159 0.98 -16.48 -0.77
CA CYS A 159 2.07 -16.92 0.11
C CYS A 159 2.38 -18.42 -0.01
N GLY A 160 1.46 -19.25 -0.51
CA GLY A 160 1.66 -20.71 -0.60
C GLY A 160 2.80 -21.11 -1.53
N ASP A 161 2.93 -20.42 -2.66
CA ASP A 161 3.95 -20.69 -3.69
C ASP A 161 5.02 -19.58 -3.76
N CYS A 162 5.19 -18.82 -2.68
CA CYS A 162 6.16 -17.72 -2.63
C CYS A 162 7.57 -18.25 -2.31
N ALA A 163 8.61 -17.65 -2.88
CA ALA A 163 10.00 -17.95 -2.52
C ALA A 163 10.31 -17.60 -1.05
N TYR A 164 9.53 -16.68 -0.49
CA TYR A 164 9.60 -16.27 0.91
C TYR A 164 8.57 -16.96 1.79
N SER A 165 8.97 -17.30 3.00
CA SER A 165 8.07 -17.76 4.06
C SER A 165 7.49 -16.58 4.85
N VAL A 166 6.16 -16.47 4.87
CA VAL A 166 5.44 -15.44 5.64
C VAL A 166 5.47 -15.66 7.15
N THR A 167 5.69 -16.91 7.59
CA THR A 167 5.78 -17.27 9.01
C THR A 167 7.17 -17.02 9.57
N THR A 168 8.21 -17.08 8.73
CA THR A 168 9.59 -16.70 9.08
C THR A 168 9.68 -15.19 9.32
N LYS A 169 10.15 -14.79 10.51
CA LYS A 169 10.18 -13.38 10.95
C LYS A 169 11.51 -12.69 10.72
N THR A 170 12.60 -13.44 10.75
CA THR A 170 13.98 -13.01 10.48
C THR A 170 14.75 -14.16 9.85
N GLY A 171 15.89 -13.87 9.25
CA GLY A 171 16.78 -14.80 8.58
C GLY A 171 16.42 -15.08 7.12
N LYS A 172 17.22 -15.94 6.50
CA LYS A 172 17.08 -16.30 5.07
C LYS A 172 15.67 -16.81 4.76
N GLY A 173 15.05 -16.22 3.74
CA GLY A 173 13.70 -16.57 3.30
C GLY A 173 12.56 -15.93 4.11
N ALA A 174 12.86 -15.03 5.06
CA ALA A 174 11.83 -14.22 5.71
C ALA A 174 11.10 -13.33 4.69
N CYS A 175 9.76 -13.28 4.77
CA CYS A 175 8.98 -12.36 3.94
C CYS A 175 9.39 -10.90 4.21
N PRO A 176 9.79 -10.13 3.17
CA PRO A 176 10.29 -8.76 3.36
C PRO A 176 9.26 -7.83 3.98
N PHE A 177 7.96 -8.02 3.71
CA PHE A 177 6.91 -7.24 4.39
C PHE A 177 6.95 -7.38 5.92
N ASN A 178 7.40 -8.50 6.48
CA ASN A 178 7.53 -8.65 7.94
C ASN A 178 8.62 -7.74 8.51
N LEU A 179 9.78 -7.70 7.83
CA LEU A 179 10.94 -6.89 8.22
C LEU A 179 10.63 -5.40 8.02
N LEU A 180 10.22 -5.05 6.80
CA LEU A 180 9.96 -3.67 6.39
C LEU A 180 8.83 -3.03 7.19
N TYR A 181 7.81 -3.79 7.60
CA TYR A 181 6.73 -3.28 8.45
C TYR A 181 7.25 -2.71 9.77
N TRP A 182 8.11 -3.43 10.46
CA TRP A 182 8.66 -2.97 11.73
C TRP A 182 9.70 -1.87 11.53
N ALA A 183 10.55 -1.99 10.50
CA ALA A 183 11.50 -0.95 10.15
C ALA A 183 10.81 0.38 9.81
N PHE A 184 9.68 0.35 9.09
CA PHE A 184 8.86 1.53 8.81
C PHE A 184 8.34 2.19 10.09
N LEU A 185 7.75 1.40 11.00
CA LEU A 185 7.22 1.92 12.27
C LEU A 185 8.34 2.51 13.13
N HIS A 186 9.50 1.83 13.18
CA HIS A 186 10.65 2.32 13.93
C HIS A 186 11.16 3.65 13.36
N ARG A 187 11.40 3.71 12.04
CA ARG A 187 11.89 4.90 11.32
C ARG A 187 10.99 6.12 11.51
N HIS A 188 9.68 5.90 11.57
CA HIS A 188 8.67 6.97 11.67
C HIS A 188 8.02 7.09 13.05
N ARG A 189 8.67 6.56 14.10
CA ARG A 189 8.11 6.56 15.45
C ARG A 189 7.73 7.97 15.93
N LYS A 190 8.62 8.96 15.77
CA LYS A 190 8.36 10.35 16.19
C LYS A 190 7.10 10.94 15.53
N THR A 191 6.80 10.55 14.30
CA THR A 191 5.63 11.01 13.55
C THR A 191 4.34 10.35 14.05
N PHE A 192 4.41 9.07 14.43
CA PHE A 192 3.23 8.24 14.63
C PHE A 192 2.97 7.78 16.07
N GLU A 193 3.91 7.95 17.00
CA GLU A 193 3.77 7.42 18.38
C GLU A 193 2.58 8.05 19.13
N ASN A 194 2.24 9.30 18.78
CA ASN A 194 1.09 10.02 19.33
C ASN A 194 -0.21 9.76 18.55
N ASN A 195 -0.19 8.95 17.48
CA ASN A 195 -1.40 8.58 16.77
C ASN A 195 -2.15 7.48 17.56
N PRO A 196 -3.35 7.76 18.09
CA PRO A 196 -4.08 6.81 18.95
C PRO A 196 -4.43 5.51 18.24
N ARG A 197 -4.53 5.51 16.90
CA ARG A 197 -4.80 4.29 16.10
C ARG A 197 -3.57 3.41 15.90
N MET A 198 -2.38 3.89 16.25
CA MET A 198 -1.09 3.20 16.09
C MET A 198 -0.51 2.68 17.42
N GLY A 199 -1.11 3.03 18.56
CA GLY A 199 -0.57 2.70 19.89
C GLY A 199 -0.35 1.22 20.14
N GLN A 200 -1.22 0.34 19.63
CA GLN A 200 -1.06 -1.11 19.77
C GLN A 200 0.21 -1.63 19.07
N MET A 201 0.55 -1.08 17.90
CA MET A 201 1.71 -1.48 17.12
C MET A 201 2.99 -1.13 17.87
N TYR A 202 3.08 0.10 18.40
CA TYR A 202 4.24 0.53 19.20
C TYR A 202 4.35 -0.23 20.53
N SER A 203 3.24 -0.50 21.20
CA SER A 203 3.26 -1.33 22.41
C SER A 203 3.77 -2.75 22.11
N THR A 204 3.42 -3.31 20.96
CA THR A 204 3.92 -4.62 20.51
C THR A 204 5.41 -4.58 20.21
N TRP A 205 5.87 -3.53 19.52
CA TRP A 205 7.29 -3.30 19.25
C TRP A 205 8.09 -3.18 20.56
N ASP A 206 7.64 -2.36 21.50
CA ASP A 206 8.36 -2.08 22.75
C ASP A 206 8.55 -3.32 23.63
N ARG A 207 7.60 -4.27 23.57
CA ARG A 207 7.66 -5.56 24.28
C ARG A 207 8.61 -6.58 23.65
N MET A 208 9.10 -6.34 22.43
CA MET A 208 10.08 -7.25 21.82
C MET A 208 11.43 -7.11 22.53
N ASN A 209 12.17 -8.22 22.61
CA ASN A 209 13.56 -8.22 23.06
C ASN A 209 14.42 -7.35 22.12
N ASP A 210 15.42 -6.67 22.68
CA ASP A 210 16.22 -5.69 21.94
C ASP A 210 17.11 -6.32 20.86
N ASP A 211 17.67 -7.51 21.10
CA ASP A 211 18.42 -8.24 20.07
C ASP A 211 17.53 -8.54 18.87
N LYS A 212 16.28 -8.96 19.13
CA LYS A 212 15.29 -9.19 18.07
C LYS A 212 14.94 -7.92 17.30
N LYS A 213 14.78 -6.79 18.00
CA LYS A 213 14.54 -5.49 17.33
C LYS A 213 15.71 -5.16 16.41
N GLN A 214 16.93 -5.29 16.91
CA GLN A 214 18.15 -5.00 16.17
C GLN A 214 18.25 -5.87 14.91
N THR A 215 18.07 -7.20 15.03
CA THR A 215 18.08 -8.12 13.89
C THR A 215 17.04 -7.73 12.83
N ILE A 216 15.82 -7.37 13.24
CA ILE A 216 14.77 -6.95 12.29
C ILE A 216 15.19 -5.70 11.52
N LEU A 217 15.81 -4.72 12.19
CA LEU A 217 16.24 -3.48 11.57
C LEU A 217 17.43 -3.69 10.63
N GLU A 218 18.41 -4.49 11.03
CA GLU A 218 19.58 -4.84 10.21
C GLU A 218 19.14 -5.60 8.96
N GLU A 219 18.34 -6.65 9.09
CA GLU A 219 17.89 -7.43 7.94
C GLU A 219 16.96 -6.62 7.02
N ALA A 220 16.17 -5.69 7.55
CA ALA A 220 15.36 -4.79 6.74
C ALA A 220 16.24 -3.84 5.91
N GLU A 221 17.29 -3.28 6.50
CA GLU A 221 18.21 -2.39 5.79
C GLU A 221 19.04 -3.17 4.76
N ASP A 222 19.54 -4.35 5.10
CA ASP A 222 20.24 -5.23 4.16
C ASP A 222 19.35 -5.60 2.96
N TRP A 223 18.07 -5.91 3.20
CA TRP A 223 17.13 -6.19 2.12
C TRP A 223 16.90 -4.96 1.22
N LEU A 224 16.78 -3.77 1.80
CA LEU A 224 16.62 -2.51 1.05
C LEU A 224 17.87 -2.15 0.24
N ASN A 225 19.06 -2.41 0.78
CA ASN A 225 20.33 -2.18 0.08
C ASN A 225 20.46 -3.10 -1.12
N ARG A 226 20.21 -4.41 -0.94
CA ARG A 226 20.18 -5.37 -2.05
C ARG A 226 19.21 -4.97 -3.15
N MET A 227 18.00 -4.57 -2.79
CA MET A 227 17.02 -4.03 -3.74
C MET A 227 17.56 -2.79 -4.48
N GLY A 228 18.21 -1.87 -3.76
CA GLY A 228 18.80 -0.65 -4.33
C GLY A 228 20.00 -0.91 -5.24
N ASP A 229 20.76 -1.97 -4.98
CA ASP A 229 21.90 -2.43 -5.78
C ASP A 229 21.46 -3.20 -7.04
N GLY A 230 20.16 -3.48 -7.20
CA GLY A 230 19.58 -4.19 -8.33
C GLY A 230 19.59 -5.71 -8.19
N ASP A 231 19.81 -6.23 -6.98
CA ASP A 231 19.62 -7.67 -6.72
C ASP A 231 18.17 -8.06 -7.00
N ARG A 232 17.99 -9.28 -7.50
CA ARG A 232 16.68 -9.92 -7.50
C ARG A 232 16.26 -10.21 -6.06
N VAL A 233 15.20 -9.54 -5.64
CA VAL A 233 14.55 -9.64 -4.32
C VAL A 233 13.09 -10.02 -4.46
#